data_AF-A0A518CAU0-F1
#
_entry.id   AF-A0A518CAU0-F1
#
_cell.length_a   1.000
_cell.length_b   1.000
_cell.length_c   1.000
_cell.angle_alpha   90.00
_cell.angle_beta   90.00
_cell.angle_gamma   90.00
#
_symmetry.space_group_name_H-M   'P 1'
#
loop_
_entity.id
_entity.type
_entity.pdbx_description
1 polymer ?
#
loop_
_entity_poly.entity_id
_entity_poly.type
_entity_poly.pdbx_seq_one_letter_code
_entity_poly.pdbx_strand_id
1 'polypeptide(L)'
;MSRPTNLICLCLAVLFAPAVAAQAQQVVVEDDSRPWYYSRSPHMEVGLIFGQAELIRAQGEAAVDYQTARAIAADAYDKELDNALKAVEIYFERRAVRDAKVLKNHLDEADTRKEKALRRLVDHPDLTGEGITNGAALNTMKEALRSSVLSFDYLNDDIEVAELMARFQLTPDDLSKINLKLTNVRGETGVFQADTGKLGSFQWWPHLLQNERFKEDREKIENNLEEVRQAASQQTEIDPILIDKLENSILQLANKFLQEVDGQAMARKGVAEYYFYRESEQHLQSLSHAARRLKRVGKADGALVINGYNPSVDGKNLTSLLSYMVRNGVEFAPPEPGNENTYQKLFEMAKSLYVATSAADPNPNP
;
A
#
# COMPACT_ATOMS: atom_id res chain seq x y z
N MET A 1 -1.71 -26.61 7.69
CA MET A 1 -1.93 -26.11 9.06
C MET A 1 -2.84 -24.89 8.97
N SER A 2 -4.15 -25.13 9.04
CA SER A 2 -5.20 -24.12 8.94
C SER A 2 -5.57 -23.60 10.33
N ARG A 3 -5.60 -22.28 10.50
CA ARG A 3 -6.08 -21.64 11.74
C ARG A 3 -7.60 -21.46 11.66
N PRO A 4 -8.37 -21.81 12.69
CA PRO A 4 -9.79 -21.51 12.73
C PRO A 4 -10.00 -20.04 13.13
N THR A 5 -10.71 -19.30 12.29
CA THR A 5 -11.27 -17.99 12.57
C THR A 5 -12.48 -18.13 13.49
N ASN A 6 -12.31 -17.77 14.77
CA ASN A 6 -13.42 -17.63 15.71
C ASN A 6 -14.15 -16.32 15.43
N LEU A 7 -15.28 -16.45 14.74
CA LEU A 7 -16.24 -15.39 14.49
C LEU A 7 -17.06 -15.18 15.77
N ILE A 8 -16.64 -14.23 16.61
CA ILE A 8 -17.39 -13.85 17.82
C ILE A 8 -18.56 -12.99 17.36
N CYS A 9 -19.71 -13.64 17.19
CA CYS A 9 -20.99 -13.00 16.95
C CYS A 9 -21.47 -12.42 18.29
N LEU A 10 -21.27 -11.11 18.47
CA LEU A 10 -21.70 -10.38 19.66
C LEU A 10 -23.20 -10.08 19.48
N CYS A 11 -24.04 -11.04 19.91
CA CYS A 11 -25.48 -10.87 19.97
C CYS A 11 -25.81 -9.78 20.99
N LEU A 12 -26.08 -8.58 20.48
CA LEU A 12 -26.63 -7.45 21.23
C LEU A 12 -28.06 -7.83 21.65
N ALA A 13 -28.20 -8.39 22.85
CA ALA A 13 -29.49 -8.61 23.49
C ALA A 13 -30.10 -7.25 23.85
N VAL A 14 -30.88 -6.70 22.93
CA VAL A 14 -31.78 -5.58 23.20
C VAL A 14 -32.86 -6.11 24.16
N LEU A 15 -32.64 -5.89 25.46
CA LEU A 15 -33.66 -6.06 26.48
C LEU A 15 -34.76 -5.03 26.22
N PHE A 16 -35.79 -5.44 25.47
CA PHE A 16 -37.09 -4.78 25.47
C PHE A 16 -37.67 -4.92 26.87
N ALA A 17 -37.38 -3.96 27.75
CA ALA A 17 -38.20 -3.73 28.92
C ALA A 17 -39.60 -3.33 28.38
N PRO A 18 -40.66 -4.09 28.69
CA PRO A 18 -42.01 -3.66 28.32
C PRO A 18 -42.24 -2.32 29.02
N ALA A 19 -42.57 -1.29 28.23
CA ALA A 19 -43.12 -0.06 28.76
C ALA A 19 -44.36 -0.45 29.58
N VAL A 20 -44.21 -0.52 30.89
CA VAL A 20 -45.33 -0.63 31.82
C VAL A 20 -46.06 0.68 31.65
N ALA A 21 -47.04 0.69 30.76
CA ALA A 21 -47.99 1.77 30.63
C ALA A 21 -48.50 2.05 32.04
N ALA A 22 -48.18 3.23 32.56
CA ALA A 22 -48.71 3.70 33.82
C ALA A 22 -50.22 3.54 33.73
N GLN A 23 -50.76 2.54 34.44
CA GLN A 23 -52.18 2.29 34.50
C GLN A 23 -52.78 3.56 35.07
N ALA A 24 -53.44 4.34 34.21
CA ALA A 24 -54.23 5.48 34.62
C ALA A 24 -55.18 4.95 35.69
N GLN A 25 -55.00 5.43 36.93
CA GLN A 25 -55.79 5.03 38.07
C GLN A 25 -57.25 5.32 37.74
N GLN A 26 -58.02 4.29 37.37
CA GLN A 26 -59.45 4.42 37.13
C GLN A 26 -60.07 4.85 38.46
N VAL A 27 -60.53 6.10 38.51
CA VAL A 27 -61.39 6.56 39.60
C VAL A 27 -62.71 5.81 39.44
N VAL A 28 -62.84 4.67 40.12
CA VAL A 28 -64.10 3.96 40.26
C VAL A 28 -65.01 4.84 41.09
N VAL A 29 -65.92 5.55 40.43
CA VAL A 29 -67.06 6.18 41.10
C VAL A 29 -68.05 5.05 41.36
N GLU A 30 -67.98 4.46 42.56
CA GLU A 30 -69.05 3.58 43.05
C GLU A 30 -70.30 4.45 43.21
N ASP A 31 -71.23 4.30 42.26
CA ASP A 31 -72.58 4.85 42.34
C ASP A 31 -73.37 4.01 43.36
N ASP A 32 -73.16 4.29 44.65
CA ASP A 32 -73.87 3.67 45.77
C ASP A 32 -75.30 4.25 45.80
N SER A 33 -76.15 3.78 44.89
CA SER A 33 -77.56 4.12 44.80
C SER A 33 -78.34 3.48 45.97
N ARG A 34 -78.20 4.05 47.17
CA ARG A 34 -79.05 3.72 48.34
C ARG A 34 -80.16 4.75 48.50
N PRO A 35 -81.45 4.37 48.39
CA PRO A 35 -82.57 5.28 48.57
C PRO A 35 -82.94 5.36 50.05
N TRP A 36 -82.15 6.09 50.85
CA TRP A 36 -82.54 6.49 52.19
C TRP A 36 -82.24 7.98 52.38
N TYR A 37 -83.27 8.82 52.15
CA TYR A 37 -83.23 10.24 52.51
C TYR A 37 -83.29 10.40 54.03
N TYR A 38 -82.15 10.22 54.70
CA TYR A 38 -81.93 10.92 55.96
C TYR A 38 -81.52 12.35 55.58
N SER A 39 -82.31 13.36 55.95
CA SER A 39 -81.85 14.74 55.84
C SER A 39 -80.57 14.85 56.67
N ARG A 40 -79.42 14.95 56.00
CA ARG A 40 -78.14 15.11 56.68
C ARG A 40 -78.26 16.38 57.51
N SER A 41 -77.83 16.35 58.77
CA SER A 41 -77.77 17.59 59.52
C SER A 41 -76.85 18.55 58.76
N PRO A 42 -77.13 19.86 58.72
CA PRO A 42 -76.33 20.82 57.96
C PRO A 42 -74.81 20.72 58.23
N HIS A 43 -74.42 20.26 59.41
CA HIS A 43 -73.02 20.03 59.78
C HIS A 43 -72.33 18.91 58.99
N MET A 44 -73.05 17.84 58.62
CA MET A 44 -72.48 16.73 57.83
C MET A 44 -72.29 17.10 56.35
N GLU A 45 -73.18 17.93 55.79
CA GLU A 45 -73.06 18.41 54.41
C GLU A 45 -71.85 19.32 54.25
N VAL A 46 -71.63 20.22 55.21
CA VAL A 46 -70.45 21.08 55.27
C VAL A 46 -69.16 20.25 55.37
N GLY A 47 -69.13 19.23 56.23
CA GLY A 47 -67.98 18.32 56.34
C GLY A 47 -67.66 17.56 55.05
N LEU A 48 -68.69 17.12 54.32
CA LEU A 48 -68.51 16.45 53.03
C LEU A 48 -67.95 17.41 51.96
N ILE A 49 -68.46 18.64 51.89
CA ILE A 49 -67.96 19.66 50.94
C ILE A 49 -66.48 19.96 51.24
N PHE A 50 -66.11 20.14 52.52
CA PHE A 50 -64.71 20.35 52.90
C PHE A 50 -63.82 19.16 52.54
N GLY A 51 -64.25 17.93 52.84
CA GLY A 51 -63.50 16.72 52.49
C GLY A 51 -63.31 16.56 50.98
N GLN A 52 -64.33 16.86 50.17
CA GLN A 52 -64.23 16.85 48.71
C GLN A 52 -63.29 17.95 48.19
N ALA A 53 -63.38 19.16 48.75
CA ALA A 53 -62.48 20.26 48.39
C ALA A 53 -61.02 19.94 48.73
N GLU A 54 -60.76 19.33 49.89
CA GLU A 54 -59.42 18.90 50.28
C GLU A 54 -58.89 17.77 49.40
N LEU A 55 -59.74 16.81 49.01
CA LEU A 55 -59.37 15.76 48.05
C LEU A 55 -58.99 16.36 46.69
N ILE A 56 -59.79 17.28 46.15
CA ILE A 56 -59.48 17.96 44.88
C ILE A 56 -58.17 18.75 44.99
N ARG A 57 -57.97 19.46 46.12
CA ARG A 57 -56.71 20.19 46.37
C ARG A 57 -55.52 19.25 46.40
N ALA A 58 -55.60 18.14 47.15
CA ALA A 58 -54.53 17.16 47.25
C ALA A 58 -54.23 16.49 45.90
N GLN A 59 -55.25 16.20 45.08
CA GLN A 59 -55.08 15.72 43.71
C GLN A 59 -54.40 16.76 42.81
N GLY A 60 -54.77 18.03 42.95
CA GLY A 60 -54.13 19.15 42.25
C GLY A 60 -52.66 19.31 42.63
N GLU A 61 -52.35 19.30 43.92
CA GLU A 61 -50.97 19.36 44.45
C GLU A 61 -50.14 18.17 43.96
N ALA A 62 -50.66 16.94 44.06
CA ALA A 62 -49.98 15.75 43.56
C ALA A 62 -49.74 15.80 42.03
N ALA A 63 -50.67 16.35 41.25
CA ALA A 63 -50.50 16.52 39.81
C ALA A 63 -49.37 17.52 39.49
N VAL A 64 -49.27 18.62 40.23
CA VAL A 64 -48.19 19.61 40.08
C VAL A 64 -46.84 19.01 40.48
N ASP A 65 -46.75 18.30 41.60
CA ASP A 65 -45.53 17.64 42.05
C ASP A 65 -45.05 16.60 41.04
N TYR A 66 -45.98 15.82 40.47
CA TYR A 66 -45.66 14.82 39.46
C TYR A 66 -45.15 15.44 38.15
N GLN A 67 -45.75 16.55 37.69
CA GLN A 67 -45.24 17.27 36.51
C GLN A 67 -43.87 17.90 36.78
N THR A 68 -43.67 18.46 37.98
CA THR A 68 -42.38 19.03 38.40
C THR A 68 -41.30 17.94 38.45
N ALA A 69 -41.60 16.77 39.03
CA ALA A 69 -40.69 15.63 39.05
C ALA A 69 -40.36 15.12 37.63
N ARG A 70 -41.34 15.09 36.72
CA ARG A 70 -41.11 14.72 35.31
C ARG A 70 -40.20 15.72 34.60
N ALA A 71 -40.39 17.02 34.81
CA ALA A 71 -39.54 18.05 34.23
C ALA A 71 -38.09 17.93 34.75
N ILE A 72 -37.91 17.76 36.06
CA ILE A 72 -36.59 17.55 36.67
C ILE A 72 -35.93 16.27 36.12
N ALA A 73 -36.68 15.19 35.94
CA ALA A 73 -36.17 13.94 35.38
C ALA A 73 -35.76 14.10 33.91
N ALA A 74 -36.54 14.83 33.10
CA ALA A 74 -36.20 15.13 31.71
C ALA A 74 -34.92 15.97 31.62
N ASP A 75 -34.80 17.03 32.42
CA ASP A 75 -33.61 17.88 32.48
C ASP A 75 -32.36 17.10 32.93
N ALA A 76 -32.51 16.15 33.86
CA ALA A 76 -31.43 15.28 34.29
C ALA A 76 -30.99 14.34 33.15
N TYR A 77 -31.95 13.76 32.44
CA TYR A 77 -31.67 12.87 31.31
C TYR A 77 -30.98 13.60 30.15
N ASP A 78 -31.41 14.82 29.82
CA ASP A 78 -30.77 15.64 28.79
C ASP A 78 -29.30 15.94 29.15
N LYS A 79 -29.02 16.24 30.41
CA LYS A 79 -27.64 16.43 30.90
C LYS A 79 -26.80 15.15 30.82
N GLU A 80 -27.40 13.99 31.09
CA GLU A 80 -26.72 12.70 30.92
C GLU A 80 -26.36 12.44 29.46
N LEU A 81 -27.28 12.72 28.53
CA LEU A 81 -27.01 12.62 27.09
C LEU A 81 -25.91 13.57 26.63
N ASP A 82 -25.93 14.83 27.07
CA ASP A 82 -24.87 15.81 26.78
C ASP A 82 -23.50 15.34 27.30
N ASN A 83 -23.46 14.80 28.52
CA ASN A 83 -22.24 14.25 29.10
C ASN A 83 -21.74 13.03 28.33
N ALA A 84 -22.65 12.16 27.87
CA ALA A 84 -22.31 11.01 27.05
C ALA A 84 -21.75 11.43 25.69
N LEU A 85 -22.38 12.40 25.02
CA LEU A 85 -21.88 12.97 23.75
C LEU A 85 -20.50 13.59 23.92
N LYS A 86 -20.30 14.42 24.95
CA LYS A 86 -18.98 15.01 25.27
C LYS A 86 -17.93 13.94 25.54
N ALA A 87 -18.28 12.86 26.24
CA ALA A 87 -17.34 11.77 26.50
C ALA A 87 -16.92 11.05 25.21
N VAL A 88 -17.84 10.83 24.27
CA VAL A 88 -17.57 10.24 22.96
C VAL A 88 -16.70 11.18 22.11
N GLU A 89 -17.00 12.48 22.09
CA GLU A 89 -16.20 13.49 21.39
C GLU A 89 -14.76 13.52 21.92
N ILE A 90 -14.59 13.65 23.23
CA ILE A 90 -13.26 13.62 23.90
C ILE A 90 -12.52 12.32 23.58
N TYR A 91 -13.21 11.17 23.51
CA TYR A 91 -12.60 9.91 23.13
C TYR A 91 -12.02 9.95 21.71
N PHE A 92 -12.79 10.44 20.73
CA PHE A 92 -12.34 10.50 19.33
C PHE A 92 -11.24 11.55 19.14
N GLU A 93 -11.30 12.70 19.81
CA GLU A 93 -10.21 13.67 19.79
C GLU A 93 -8.91 13.07 20.33
N ARG A 94 -8.96 12.40 21.49
CA ARG A 94 -7.78 11.71 22.06
C ARG A 94 -7.24 10.64 21.13
N ARG A 95 -8.12 9.92 20.45
CA ARG A 95 -7.73 8.91 19.46
C ARG A 95 -7.06 9.55 18.25
N ALA A 96 -7.62 10.61 17.69
CA ALA A 96 -7.04 11.33 16.56
C ALA A 96 -5.64 11.87 16.89
N VAL A 97 -5.45 12.47 18.07
CA VAL A 97 -4.14 12.95 18.54
C VAL A 97 -3.14 11.79 18.70
N ARG A 98 -3.59 10.65 19.24
CA ARG A 98 -2.75 9.45 19.37
C ARG A 98 -2.35 8.91 18.00
N ASP A 99 -3.29 8.74 17.10
CA ASP A 99 -3.06 8.17 15.77
C ASP A 99 -2.13 9.09 14.95
N ALA A 100 -2.31 10.42 15.05
CA ALA A 100 -1.39 11.40 14.47
C ALA A 100 0.03 11.30 15.06
N LYS A 101 0.16 11.12 16.38
CA LYS A 101 1.47 10.94 17.04
C LYS A 101 2.14 9.62 16.63
N VAL A 102 1.38 8.53 16.52
CA VAL A 102 1.88 7.22 16.07
C VAL A 102 2.36 7.32 14.63
N LEU A 103 1.57 7.94 13.75
CA LEU A 103 1.96 8.16 12.36
C LEU A 103 3.23 9.01 12.26
N LYS A 104 3.29 10.12 13.02
CA LYS A 104 4.49 10.97 13.09
C LYS A 104 5.72 10.17 13.52
N ASN A 105 5.62 9.40 14.61
CA ASN A 105 6.75 8.59 15.09
C ASN A 105 7.20 7.56 14.03
N HIS A 106 6.29 6.95 13.29
CA HIS A 106 6.64 6.02 12.21
C HIS A 106 7.33 6.71 11.04
N LEU A 107 6.91 7.93 10.68
CA LEU A 107 7.58 8.74 9.65
C LEU A 107 8.97 9.18 10.12
N ASP A 108 9.08 9.72 11.34
CA ASP A 108 10.35 10.13 11.95
C ASP A 108 11.34 8.96 12.04
N GLU A 109 10.85 7.76 12.40
CA GLU A 109 11.68 6.55 12.44
C GLU A 109 12.11 6.10 11.04
N ALA A 110 11.20 6.16 10.05
CA ALA A 110 11.53 5.83 8.67
C ALA A 110 12.59 6.79 8.09
N ASP A 111 12.47 8.09 8.38
CA ASP A 111 13.42 9.11 7.94
C ASP A 111 14.76 8.94 8.65
N THR A 112 14.77 8.68 9.96
CA THR A 112 16.00 8.38 10.70
C THR A 112 16.72 7.15 10.14
N ARG A 113 15.97 6.10 9.74
CA ARG A 113 16.56 4.89 9.13
C ARG A 113 17.16 5.21 7.76
N LYS A 114 16.46 6.00 6.93
CA LYS A 114 16.97 6.43 5.61
C LYS A 114 18.22 7.27 5.76
N GLU A 115 18.23 8.24 6.66
CA GLU A 115 19.37 9.11 6.92
C GLU A 115 20.58 8.31 7.41
N LYS A 116 20.38 7.38 8.36
CA LYS A 116 21.46 6.50 8.82
C LYS A 116 22.00 5.59 7.71
N ALA A 117 21.12 5.06 6.86
CA ALA A 117 21.53 4.27 5.70
C ALA A 117 22.35 5.10 4.72
N LEU A 118 21.92 6.33 4.44
CA LEU A 118 22.62 7.27 3.56
C LEU A 118 23.99 7.68 4.13
N ARG A 119 24.06 8.06 5.42
CA ARG A 119 25.34 8.35 6.10
C ARG A 119 26.30 7.17 6.03
N ARG A 120 25.81 5.95 6.29
CA ARG A 120 26.63 4.74 6.17
C ARG A 120 27.17 4.54 4.74
N LEU A 121 26.34 4.77 3.73
CA LEU A 121 26.75 4.67 2.32
C LEU A 121 27.82 5.70 1.94
N VAL A 122 27.67 6.94 2.40
CA VAL A 122 28.58 8.04 2.07
C VAL A 122 29.90 7.93 2.84
N ASP A 123 29.82 7.77 4.17
CA ASP A 123 30.97 7.85 5.08
C ASP A 123 31.75 6.52 5.16
N HIS A 124 31.04 5.39 5.03
CA HIS A 124 31.60 4.05 5.24
C HIS A 124 31.15 3.06 4.14
N PRO A 125 31.51 3.30 2.86
CA PRO A 125 31.10 2.46 1.75
C PRO A 125 31.55 1.00 1.92
N ASP A 126 32.73 0.77 2.52
CA ASP A 126 33.30 -0.56 2.77
C ASP A 126 32.39 -1.45 3.64
N LEU A 127 31.60 -0.85 4.53
CA LEU A 127 30.66 -1.58 5.38
C LEU A 127 29.38 -2.01 4.65
N THR A 128 29.18 -1.57 3.40
CA THR A 128 27.95 -1.78 2.63
C THR A 128 28.18 -2.65 1.39
N GLY A 129 29.36 -3.26 1.23
CA GLY A 129 29.82 -3.92 0.01
C GLY A 129 28.75 -4.74 -0.75
N GLU A 130 28.03 -5.64 -0.08
CA GLU A 130 26.98 -6.46 -0.71
C GLU A 130 25.77 -5.62 -1.19
N GLY A 131 25.42 -4.54 -0.49
CA GLY A 131 24.37 -3.62 -0.91
C GLY A 131 24.74 -2.81 -2.15
N ILE A 132 26.03 -2.55 -2.36
CA ILE A 132 26.55 -1.89 -3.57
C ILE A 132 26.45 -2.86 -4.76
N THR A 133 26.92 -4.09 -4.59
CA THR A 133 26.85 -5.10 -5.66
C THR A 133 25.41 -5.42 -6.02
N ASN A 134 24.47 -5.46 -5.08
CA ASN A 134 23.07 -5.80 -5.39
C ASN A 134 22.21 -4.64 -5.92
N GLY A 135 22.78 -3.44 -6.09
CA GLY A 135 22.06 -2.24 -6.56
C GLY A 135 21.16 -1.56 -5.50
N ALA A 136 21.04 -2.12 -4.30
CA ALA A 136 20.24 -1.53 -3.22
C ALA A 136 20.82 -0.18 -2.74
N ALA A 137 22.15 -0.07 -2.68
CA ALA A 137 22.84 1.18 -2.37
C ALA A 137 22.55 2.24 -3.44
N LEU A 138 22.59 1.86 -4.72
CA LEU A 138 22.27 2.76 -5.84
C LEU A 138 20.83 3.26 -5.76
N ASN A 139 19.88 2.39 -5.42
CA ASN A 139 18.48 2.79 -5.22
C ASN A 139 18.32 3.77 -4.05
N THR A 140 19.08 3.59 -2.97
CA THR A 140 19.09 4.53 -1.84
C THR A 140 19.67 5.89 -2.24
N MET A 141 20.79 5.88 -2.99
CA MET A 141 21.42 7.09 -3.53
C MET A 141 20.52 7.82 -4.53
N LYS A 142 19.82 7.09 -5.41
CA LYS A 142 18.83 7.62 -6.35
C LYS A 142 17.76 8.43 -5.62
N GLU A 143 17.21 7.90 -4.52
CA GLU A 143 16.20 8.63 -3.75
C GLU A 143 16.77 9.86 -3.03
N ALA A 144 18.00 9.78 -2.52
CA ALA A 144 18.68 10.93 -1.91
C ALA A 144 18.98 12.03 -2.94
N LEU A 145 19.28 11.65 -4.17
CA LEU A 145 19.59 12.54 -5.30
C LEU A 145 18.35 13.02 -6.06
N ARG A 146 17.15 12.61 -5.65
CA ARG A 146 15.90 12.83 -6.38
C ARG A 146 15.65 14.29 -6.74
N SER A 147 15.87 15.20 -5.80
CA SER A 147 15.68 16.65 -6.01
C SER A 147 16.74 17.22 -6.95
N SER A 148 18.01 16.91 -6.72
CA SER A 148 19.13 17.46 -7.51
C SER A 148 19.11 16.96 -8.96
N VAL A 149 18.77 15.69 -9.16
CA VAL A 149 18.80 15.09 -10.49
C VAL A 149 17.69 15.65 -11.38
N LEU A 150 16.49 15.86 -10.82
CA LEU A 150 15.38 16.46 -11.56
C LEU A 150 15.63 17.93 -11.93
N SER A 151 16.45 18.66 -11.17
CA SER A 151 16.78 20.06 -11.51
C SER A 151 17.80 20.16 -12.64
N PHE A 152 18.74 19.21 -12.77
CA PHE A 152 19.74 19.22 -13.85
C PHE A 152 19.13 19.19 -15.25
N ASP A 153 17.98 18.53 -15.43
CA ASP A 153 17.30 18.52 -16.73
C ASP A 153 16.87 19.92 -17.20
N TYR A 154 16.60 20.83 -16.27
CA TYR A 154 16.27 22.24 -16.55
C TYR A 154 17.49 23.15 -16.63
N LEU A 155 18.62 22.73 -16.06
CA LEU A 155 19.86 23.51 -15.98
C LEU A 155 20.90 23.07 -17.04
N ASN A 156 20.49 22.33 -18.06
CA ASN A 156 21.38 21.86 -19.13
C ASN A 156 22.12 22.99 -19.88
N ASP A 157 21.60 24.23 -19.82
CA ASP A 157 22.23 25.40 -20.44
C ASP A 157 23.37 26.00 -19.59
N ASP A 158 23.51 25.60 -18.32
CA ASP A 158 24.59 26.05 -17.44
C ASP A 158 25.89 25.28 -17.73
N ILE A 159 26.97 26.02 -17.95
CA ILE A 159 28.30 25.48 -18.27
C ILE A 159 28.83 24.61 -17.13
N GLU A 160 28.61 25.01 -15.87
CA GLU A 160 29.13 24.27 -14.70
C GLU A 160 28.42 22.92 -14.56
N VAL A 161 27.10 22.90 -14.77
CA VAL A 161 26.29 21.68 -14.77
C VAL A 161 26.65 20.79 -15.94
N ALA A 162 26.85 21.34 -17.13
CA ALA A 162 27.26 20.59 -18.31
C ALA A 162 28.63 19.93 -18.11
N GLU A 163 29.60 20.61 -17.49
CA GLU A 163 30.91 20.05 -17.17
C GLU A 163 30.79 18.94 -16.12
N LEU A 164 29.94 19.12 -15.10
CA LEU A 164 29.64 18.09 -14.11
C LEU A 164 29.04 16.84 -14.78
N MET A 165 28.03 17.01 -15.63
CA MET A 165 27.39 15.91 -16.37
C MET A 165 28.37 15.18 -17.31
N ALA A 166 29.33 15.91 -17.88
CA ALA A 166 30.36 15.32 -18.73
C ALA A 166 31.29 14.35 -17.96
N ARG A 167 31.51 14.56 -16.66
CA ARG A 167 32.30 13.65 -15.81
C ARG A 167 31.57 12.34 -15.51
N PHE A 168 30.25 12.30 -15.68
CA PHE A 168 29.39 11.14 -15.38
C PHE A 168 28.85 10.45 -16.63
N GLN A 169 29.55 10.55 -17.76
CA GLN A 169 29.16 9.86 -18.99
C GLN A 169 29.21 8.33 -18.83
N LEU A 170 28.15 7.67 -19.30
CA LEU A 170 28.07 6.22 -19.32
C LEU A 170 28.46 5.73 -20.71
N THR A 171 29.39 4.79 -20.76
CA THR A 171 29.76 4.16 -22.03
C THR A 171 28.68 3.16 -22.45
N PRO A 172 28.55 2.82 -23.75
CA PRO A 172 27.62 1.77 -24.18
C PRO A 172 27.87 0.41 -23.49
N ASP A 173 29.13 0.11 -23.15
CA ASP A 173 29.52 -1.09 -22.39
C ASP A 173 29.09 -1.02 -20.92
N ASP A 174 29.01 0.18 -20.32
CA ASP A 174 28.41 0.33 -18.99
C ASP A 174 26.91 0.05 -19.07
N LEU A 175 26.20 0.62 -20.06
CA LEU A 175 24.74 0.47 -20.21
C LEU A 175 24.29 -0.97 -20.42
N SER A 176 25.04 -1.78 -21.16
CA SER A 176 24.70 -3.19 -21.39
C SER A 176 24.82 -4.05 -20.13
N LYS A 177 25.56 -3.57 -19.12
CA LYS A 177 25.77 -4.24 -17.84
C LYS A 177 24.80 -3.78 -16.75
N ILE A 178 23.94 -2.80 -17.06
CA ILE A 178 23.00 -2.21 -16.10
C ILE A 178 21.62 -2.80 -16.32
N ASN A 179 21.11 -3.44 -15.27
CA ASN A 179 19.75 -3.95 -15.24
C ASN A 179 18.85 -3.00 -14.44
N LEU A 180 17.73 -2.64 -15.05
CA LEU A 180 16.73 -1.75 -14.50
C LEU A 180 15.44 -2.53 -14.26
N LYS A 181 14.79 -2.27 -13.13
CA LYS A 181 13.55 -2.89 -12.68
C LYS A 181 12.45 -1.83 -12.67
N LEU A 182 11.39 -2.08 -13.44
CA LEU A 182 10.17 -1.28 -13.41
C LEU A 182 9.12 -2.00 -12.58
N THR A 183 8.54 -1.31 -11.59
CA THR A 183 7.37 -1.79 -10.84
C THR A 183 6.14 -1.02 -11.28
N ASN A 184 5.18 -1.70 -11.93
CA ASN A 184 3.95 -1.07 -12.37
C ASN A 184 2.99 -0.83 -11.19
N VAL A 185 1.98 0.03 -11.35
CA VAL A 185 0.92 0.34 -10.37
C VAL A 185 0.21 -0.93 -9.85
N ARG A 186 0.20 -2.00 -10.65
CA ARG A 186 -0.39 -3.30 -10.28
C ARG A 186 0.55 -4.21 -9.46
N GLY A 187 1.75 -3.74 -9.09
CA GLY A 187 2.76 -4.51 -8.39
C GLY A 187 3.54 -5.51 -9.26
N GLU A 188 3.24 -5.57 -10.56
CA GLU A 188 4.01 -6.37 -11.51
C GLU A 188 5.39 -5.76 -11.70
N THR A 189 6.43 -6.59 -11.64
CA THR A 189 7.83 -6.15 -11.83
C THR A 189 8.39 -6.70 -13.14
N GLY A 190 9.11 -5.88 -13.87
CA GLY A 190 9.83 -6.28 -15.09
C GLY A 190 11.25 -5.75 -15.07
N VAL A 191 12.20 -6.58 -15.51
CA VAL A 191 13.62 -6.19 -15.61
C VAL A 191 13.98 -5.99 -17.09
N PHE A 192 14.79 -4.99 -17.37
CA PHE A 192 15.25 -4.62 -18.71
C PHE A 192 16.68 -4.04 -18.64
N GLN A 193 17.44 -4.17 -19.73
CA GLN A 193 18.77 -3.59 -19.81
C GLN A 193 18.73 -2.12 -20.21
N ALA A 194 19.65 -1.32 -19.65
CA ALA A 194 19.72 0.12 -19.89
C ALA A 194 20.25 0.47 -21.30
N ASP A 195 20.88 -0.45 -22.01
CA ASP A 195 21.36 -0.21 -23.38
C ASP A 195 20.27 -0.28 -24.45
N THR A 196 19.26 -1.12 -24.22
CA THR A 196 18.23 -1.44 -25.20
C THR A 196 16.90 -0.80 -24.83
N GLY A 197 16.61 -0.60 -23.54
CA GLY A 197 15.30 -0.15 -23.09
C GLY A 197 14.19 -1.18 -23.28
N LYS A 198 14.54 -2.40 -23.67
CA LYS A 198 13.60 -3.46 -24.05
C LYS A 198 13.36 -4.36 -22.86
N LEU A 199 12.08 -4.50 -22.46
CA LEU A 199 11.67 -5.46 -21.45
C LEU A 199 12.07 -6.88 -21.90
N GLY A 200 12.83 -7.57 -21.04
CA GLY A 200 13.03 -9.01 -21.16
C GLY A 200 13.97 -9.47 -22.26
N SER A 201 15.16 -8.89 -22.43
CA SER A 201 16.27 -9.75 -22.87
C SER A 201 16.49 -10.77 -21.76
N PHE A 202 15.88 -11.96 -21.89
CA PHE A 202 16.05 -13.07 -20.95
C PHE A 202 17.44 -13.67 -21.07
N GLN A 203 18.48 -12.85 -20.93
CA GLN A 203 19.86 -13.26 -21.12
C GLN A 203 20.29 -14.29 -20.07
N TRP A 204 19.61 -14.32 -18.92
CA TRP A 204 19.91 -15.26 -17.86
C TRP A 204 18.67 -16.08 -17.44
N TRP A 205 18.73 -17.38 -17.73
CA TRP A 205 17.79 -18.37 -17.22
C TRP A 205 18.23 -18.83 -15.82
N PRO A 206 17.32 -19.01 -14.85
CA PRO A 206 17.65 -19.60 -13.55
C PRO A 206 18.35 -20.95 -13.68
N HIS A 207 19.24 -21.28 -12.74
CA HIS A 207 20.13 -22.46 -12.80
C HIS A 207 19.40 -23.77 -13.18
N LEU A 208 18.22 -24.04 -12.61
CA LEU A 208 17.49 -25.28 -12.92
C LEU A 208 16.90 -25.29 -14.34
N LEU A 209 16.58 -24.12 -14.90
CA LEU A 209 16.07 -23.96 -16.26
C LEU A 209 17.19 -23.97 -17.31
N GLN A 210 18.45 -23.76 -16.91
CA GLN A 210 19.61 -23.86 -17.81
C GLN A 210 19.92 -25.30 -18.26
N ASN A 211 19.38 -26.31 -17.56
CA ASN A 211 19.59 -27.72 -17.90
C ASN A 211 19.19 -28.05 -19.35
N GLU A 212 19.95 -28.96 -19.99
CA GLU A 212 19.73 -29.37 -21.39
C GLU A 212 18.31 -29.87 -21.67
N ARG A 213 17.67 -30.52 -20.69
CA ARG A 213 16.29 -31.00 -20.80
C ARG A 213 15.26 -29.91 -21.10
N PHE A 214 15.53 -28.65 -20.76
CA PHE A 214 14.64 -27.51 -21.01
C PHE A 214 15.09 -26.65 -22.20
N LYS A 215 16.22 -26.98 -22.85
CA LYS A 215 16.81 -26.14 -23.90
C LYS A 215 15.86 -25.87 -25.07
N GLU A 216 15.21 -26.90 -25.59
CA GLU A 216 14.28 -26.77 -26.72
C GLU A 216 13.10 -25.82 -26.39
N ASP A 217 12.55 -25.92 -25.18
CA ASP A 217 11.44 -25.08 -24.75
C ASP A 217 11.87 -23.62 -24.51
N ARG A 218 13.10 -23.41 -24.01
CA ARG A 218 13.71 -22.08 -23.88
C ARG A 218 13.89 -21.42 -25.24
N GLU A 219 14.49 -22.13 -26.20
CA GLU A 219 14.70 -21.63 -27.57
C GLU A 219 13.37 -21.29 -28.25
N LYS A 220 12.32 -22.11 -28.04
CA LYS A 220 10.96 -21.79 -28.54
C LYS A 220 10.41 -20.49 -27.96
N ILE A 221 10.57 -20.27 -26.65
CA ILE A 221 10.11 -19.04 -26.00
C ILE A 221 10.90 -17.83 -26.52
N GLU A 222 12.21 -17.95 -26.66
CA GLU A 222 13.08 -16.89 -27.19
C GLU A 222 12.70 -16.52 -28.63
N ASN A 223 12.48 -17.52 -29.49
CA ASN A 223 12.05 -17.31 -30.87
C ASN A 223 10.66 -16.65 -30.94
N ASN A 224 9.68 -17.15 -30.18
CA ASN A 224 8.34 -16.55 -30.13
C ASN A 224 8.40 -15.11 -29.62
N LEU A 225 9.27 -14.83 -28.66
CA LEU A 225 9.42 -13.47 -28.14
C LEU A 225 10.05 -12.55 -29.18
N GLU A 226 11.04 -13.02 -29.93
CA GLU A 226 11.65 -12.25 -31.01
C GLU A 226 10.64 -11.97 -32.14
N GLU A 227 9.78 -12.93 -32.48
CA GLU A 227 8.66 -12.71 -33.41
C GLU A 227 7.71 -11.62 -32.91
N VAL A 228 7.32 -11.67 -31.63
CA VAL A 228 6.46 -10.64 -31.01
C VAL A 228 7.16 -9.27 -31.03
N ARG A 229 8.47 -9.20 -30.79
CA ARG A 229 9.24 -7.95 -30.87
C ARG A 229 9.29 -7.39 -32.28
N GLN A 230 9.54 -8.23 -33.28
CA GLN A 230 9.57 -7.81 -34.67
C GLN A 230 8.20 -7.28 -35.10
N ALA A 231 7.12 -7.98 -34.75
CA ALA A 231 5.76 -7.50 -34.97
C ALA A 231 5.48 -6.16 -34.27
N ALA A 232 5.89 -6.04 -33.00
CA ALA A 232 5.74 -4.82 -32.21
C ALA A 232 6.51 -3.61 -32.79
N SER A 233 7.64 -3.84 -33.47
CA SER A 233 8.42 -2.77 -34.11
C SER A 233 7.78 -2.23 -35.39
N GLN A 234 6.95 -3.04 -36.06
CA GLN A 234 6.35 -2.71 -37.36
C GLN A 234 4.91 -2.20 -37.24
N GLN A 235 4.19 -2.63 -36.20
CA GLN A 235 2.76 -2.41 -36.04
C GLN A 235 2.44 -1.86 -34.64
N THR A 236 1.46 -0.95 -34.56
CA THR A 236 0.99 -0.40 -33.26
C THR A 236 0.29 -1.46 -32.42
N GLU A 237 -0.34 -2.45 -33.06
CA GLU A 237 -1.04 -3.56 -32.42
C GLU A 237 -0.32 -4.88 -32.69
N ILE A 238 -0.19 -5.71 -31.67
CA ILE A 238 0.47 -7.02 -31.77
C ILE A 238 -0.60 -8.06 -32.11
N ASP A 239 -0.34 -8.89 -33.12
CA ASP A 239 -1.22 -10.01 -33.49
C ASP A 239 -1.47 -10.93 -32.26
N PRO A 240 -2.74 -11.12 -31.83
CA PRO A 240 -3.07 -11.98 -30.69
C PRO A 240 -2.59 -13.43 -30.87
N ILE A 241 -2.45 -13.91 -32.10
CA ILE A 241 -1.97 -15.26 -32.39
C ILE A 241 -0.51 -15.43 -31.93
N LEU A 242 0.34 -14.42 -32.13
CA LEU A 242 1.73 -14.45 -31.68
C LEU A 242 1.82 -14.46 -30.14
N ILE A 243 0.95 -13.70 -29.48
CA ILE A 243 0.88 -13.66 -28.03
C ILE A 243 0.41 -15.01 -27.47
N ASP A 244 -0.59 -15.63 -28.10
CA ASP A 244 -1.08 -16.96 -27.70
C ASP A 244 -0.01 -18.05 -27.91
N LYS A 245 0.78 -17.98 -29.00
CA LYS A 245 1.94 -18.86 -29.20
C LYS A 245 2.96 -18.71 -28.07
N LEU A 246 3.30 -17.48 -27.70
CA LEU A 246 4.21 -17.20 -26.60
C LEU A 246 3.66 -17.75 -25.27
N GLU A 247 2.40 -17.44 -24.93
CA GLU A 247 1.73 -17.94 -23.71
C GLU A 247 1.74 -19.48 -23.66
N ASN A 248 1.42 -20.14 -24.76
CA ASN A 248 1.42 -21.61 -24.84
C ASN A 248 2.82 -22.21 -24.66
N SER A 249 3.85 -21.62 -25.26
CA SER A 249 5.24 -22.10 -25.07
C SER A 249 5.73 -21.95 -23.62
N ILE A 250 5.36 -20.86 -22.94
CA ILE A 250 5.65 -20.65 -21.51
C ILE A 250 4.90 -21.69 -20.66
N LEU A 251 3.63 -21.96 -20.95
CA LEU A 251 2.84 -22.97 -20.25
C LEU A 251 3.41 -24.38 -20.44
N GLN A 252 3.89 -24.71 -21.64
CA GLN A 252 4.55 -25.99 -21.91
C GLN A 252 5.82 -26.16 -21.07
N LEU A 253 6.71 -25.15 -21.07
CA LEU A 253 7.92 -25.17 -20.23
C LEU A 253 7.56 -25.29 -18.75
N ALA A 254 6.58 -24.51 -18.27
CA ALA A 254 6.17 -24.55 -16.87
C ALA A 254 5.62 -25.91 -16.45
N ASN A 255 4.77 -26.53 -17.29
CA ASN A 255 4.25 -27.86 -17.03
C ASN A 255 5.36 -28.91 -17.00
N LYS A 256 6.31 -28.85 -17.94
CA LYS A 256 7.47 -29.74 -17.97
C LYS A 256 8.36 -29.56 -16.75
N PHE A 257 8.62 -28.32 -16.34
CA PHE A 257 9.38 -28.01 -15.13
C PHE A 257 8.72 -28.61 -13.87
N LEU A 258 7.41 -28.43 -13.70
CA LEU A 258 6.66 -28.99 -12.56
C LEU A 258 6.60 -30.52 -12.56
N GLN A 259 6.61 -31.15 -13.74
CA GLN A 259 6.66 -32.61 -13.85
C GLN A 259 8.04 -33.18 -13.51
N GLU A 260 9.11 -32.52 -13.95
CA GLU A 260 10.47 -33.05 -13.82
C GLU A 260 11.22 -32.59 -12.56
N VAL A 261 10.75 -31.53 -11.89
CA VAL A 261 11.40 -30.94 -10.71
C VAL A 261 10.41 -30.93 -9.53
N ASP A 262 10.58 -31.88 -8.62
CA ASP A 262 9.79 -31.91 -7.38
C ASP A 262 10.35 -30.91 -6.35
N GLY A 263 9.57 -29.86 -6.07
CA GLY A 263 9.90 -28.85 -5.06
C GLY A 263 10.06 -29.42 -3.64
N GLN A 264 9.34 -30.50 -3.29
CA GLN A 264 9.51 -31.14 -1.99
C GLN A 264 10.83 -31.91 -1.91
N ALA A 265 11.20 -32.62 -2.97
CA ALA A 265 12.50 -33.28 -3.06
C ALA A 265 13.65 -32.26 -2.96
N MET A 266 13.53 -31.08 -3.60
CA MET A 266 14.53 -30.02 -3.50
C MET A 266 14.62 -29.45 -2.08
N ALA A 267 13.48 -29.22 -1.41
CA ALA A 267 13.47 -28.80 -0.01
C ALA A 267 14.13 -29.79 0.96
N ARG A 268 14.02 -31.11 0.68
CA ARG A 268 14.69 -32.16 1.45
C ARG A 268 16.21 -32.20 1.23
N LYS A 269 16.69 -31.75 0.07
CA LYS A 269 18.14 -31.69 -0.24
C LYS A 269 18.83 -30.55 0.49
N GLY A 270 18.14 -29.42 0.67
CA GLY A 270 18.69 -28.28 1.39
C GLY A 270 17.95 -26.99 1.10
N VAL A 271 18.30 -25.95 1.87
CA VAL A 271 17.74 -24.61 1.72
C VAL A 271 18.20 -23.96 0.40
N ALA A 272 19.46 -24.17 0.00
CA ALA A 272 20.02 -23.60 -1.23
C ALA A 272 19.34 -24.15 -2.49
N GLU A 273 19.15 -25.47 -2.58
CA GLU A 273 18.47 -26.15 -3.68
C GLU A 273 17.00 -25.71 -3.80
N TYR A 274 16.35 -25.52 -2.64
CA TYR A 274 15.01 -24.97 -2.60
C TYR A 274 14.94 -23.54 -3.10
N TYR A 275 15.94 -22.70 -2.82
CA TYR A 275 16.03 -21.35 -3.38
C TYR A 275 16.12 -21.37 -4.91
N PHE A 276 16.96 -22.22 -5.50
CA PHE A 276 17.02 -22.35 -6.97
C PHE A 276 15.69 -22.81 -7.59
N TYR A 277 14.95 -23.70 -6.90
CA TYR A 277 13.60 -24.09 -7.30
C TYR A 277 12.64 -22.91 -7.27
N ARG A 278 12.61 -22.16 -6.17
CA ARG A 278 11.74 -21.00 -6.01
C ARG A 278 12.03 -19.90 -7.01
N GLU A 279 13.31 -19.63 -7.25
CA GLU A 279 13.75 -18.66 -8.26
C GLU A 279 13.26 -19.06 -9.67
N SER A 280 13.39 -20.34 -10.02
CA SER A 280 12.91 -20.86 -11.31
C SER A 280 11.38 -20.78 -11.44
N GLU A 281 10.65 -21.11 -10.38
CA GLU A 281 9.18 -20.98 -10.32
C GLU A 281 8.73 -19.52 -10.48
N GLN A 282 9.35 -18.60 -9.72
CA GLN A 282 9.07 -17.17 -9.80
C GLN A 282 9.38 -16.60 -11.18
N HIS A 283 10.47 -17.05 -11.80
CA HIS A 283 10.82 -16.67 -13.16
C HIS A 283 9.73 -17.07 -14.16
N LEU A 284 9.27 -18.34 -14.14
CA LEU A 284 8.18 -18.80 -15.01
C LEU A 284 6.86 -18.04 -14.76
N GLN A 285 6.54 -17.72 -13.52
CA GLN A 285 5.39 -16.88 -13.19
C GLN A 285 5.55 -15.48 -13.79
N SER A 286 6.73 -14.88 -13.68
CA SER A 286 7.02 -13.55 -14.27
C SER A 286 6.85 -13.57 -15.79
N LEU A 287 7.27 -14.64 -16.47
CA LEU A 287 7.07 -14.84 -17.91
C LEU A 287 5.58 -14.91 -18.26
N SER A 288 4.81 -15.71 -17.53
CA SER A 288 3.37 -15.81 -17.74
C SER A 288 2.65 -14.48 -17.52
N HIS A 289 3.05 -13.71 -16.50
CA HIS A 289 2.52 -12.37 -16.26
C HIS A 289 2.87 -11.40 -17.39
N ALA A 290 4.11 -11.45 -17.91
CA ALA A 290 4.52 -10.64 -19.05
C ALA A 290 3.70 -10.97 -20.32
N ALA A 291 3.51 -12.26 -20.63
CA ALA A 291 2.68 -12.68 -21.76
C ALA A 291 1.21 -12.25 -21.62
N ARG A 292 0.63 -12.37 -20.41
CA ARG A 292 -0.73 -11.90 -20.14
C ARG A 292 -0.86 -10.38 -20.21
N ARG A 293 0.18 -9.64 -19.85
CA ARG A 293 0.22 -8.19 -20.01
C ARG A 293 0.21 -7.82 -21.49
N LEU A 294 1.04 -8.47 -22.30
CA LEU A 294 1.02 -8.31 -23.76
C LEU A 294 -0.40 -8.53 -24.31
N LYS A 295 -1.05 -9.62 -23.90
CA LYS A 295 -2.42 -9.98 -24.30
C LYS A 295 -3.47 -8.94 -23.90
N ARG A 296 -3.35 -8.34 -22.71
CA ARG A 296 -4.30 -7.34 -22.20
C ARG A 296 -4.13 -5.98 -22.84
N VAL A 297 -2.89 -5.56 -23.09
CA VAL A 297 -2.59 -4.24 -23.64
C VAL A 297 -2.81 -4.21 -25.15
N GLY A 298 -2.47 -5.29 -25.85
CA GLY A 298 -2.64 -5.42 -27.31
C GLY A 298 -1.77 -4.47 -28.14
N LYS A 299 -1.01 -3.57 -27.50
CA LYS A 299 -0.15 -2.58 -28.13
C LYS A 299 1.32 -2.81 -27.79
N ALA A 300 2.18 -2.61 -28.80
CA ALA A 300 3.62 -2.71 -28.70
C ALA A 300 4.23 -1.82 -27.61
N ASP A 301 3.78 -0.56 -27.58
CA ASP A 301 4.35 0.52 -26.76
C ASP A 301 4.11 0.34 -25.26
N GLY A 302 3.06 -0.38 -24.85
CA GLY A 302 2.72 -0.52 -23.42
C GLY A 302 3.27 -1.77 -22.75
N ALA A 303 3.79 -2.73 -23.51
CA ALA A 303 4.04 -4.07 -22.99
C ALA A 303 5.49 -4.59 -23.16
N LEU A 304 6.23 -4.11 -24.17
CA LEU A 304 7.63 -4.50 -24.45
C LEU A 304 8.63 -3.35 -24.41
N VAL A 305 8.21 -2.14 -24.74
CA VAL A 305 9.03 -0.94 -24.63
C VAL A 305 8.54 -0.19 -23.40
N ILE A 306 9.46 0.19 -22.50
CA ILE A 306 9.05 1.10 -21.44
C ILE A 306 8.89 2.46 -22.11
N ASN A 307 7.65 2.90 -22.25
CA ASN A 307 7.29 4.14 -22.91
C ASN A 307 8.28 5.27 -22.57
N GLY A 308 9.03 5.69 -23.59
CA GLY A 308 9.89 6.87 -23.51
C GLY A 308 11.34 6.64 -23.09
N TYR A 309 11.79 5.43 -22.72
CA TYR A 309 13.23 5.22 -22.48
C TYR A 309 14.02 5.23 -23.79
N ASN A 310 14.95 6.16 -23.92
CA ASN A 310 15.91 6.20 -25.01
C ASN A 310 17.34 6.12 -24.47
N PRO A 311 18.08 5.02 -24.73
CA PRO A 311 19.46 4.86 -24.28
C PRO A 311 20.41 6.01 -24.70
N SER A 312 20.14 6.64 -25.85
CA SER A 312 20.97 7.75 -26.35
C SER A 312 20.71 9.08 -25.64
N VAL A 313 19.58 9.21 -24.95
CA VAL A 313 19.16 10.42 -24.23
C VAL A 313 19.18 10.17 -22.73
N ASP A 314 18.35 9.24 -22.27
CA ASP A 314 18.21 8.87 -20.86
C ASP A 314 19.43 8.08 -20.35
N GLY A 315 20.06 7.27 -21.20
CA GLY A 315 21.25 6.48 -20.85
C GLY A 315 22.58 7.23 -21.03
N LYS A 316 22.57 8.47 -21.53
CA LYS A 316 23.81 9.19 -21.93
C LYS A 316 24.79 9.39 -20.78
N ASN A 317 24.29 9.69 -19.59
CA ASN A 317 25.07 9.92 -18.39
C ASN A 317 24.26 9.49 -17.15
N LEU A 318 24.93 9.37 -16.00
CA LEU A 318 24.29 8.92 -14.77
C LEU A 318 23.13 9.83 -14.35
N THR A 319 23.26 11.15 -14.50
CA THR A 319 22.20 12.10 -14.12
C THR A 319 20.93 11.90 -14.94
N SER A 320 21.02 11.81 -16.27
CA SER A 320 19.89 11.52 -17.16
C SER A 320 19.24 10.18 -16.84
N LEU A 321 20.06 9.17 -16.52
CA LEU A 321 19.55 7.84 -16.16
C LEU A 321 18.77 7.90 -14.85
N LEU A 322 19.33 8.54 -13.82
CA LEU A 322 18.66 8.72 -12.53
C LEU A 322 17.39 9.59 -12.67
N SER A 323 17.40 10.62 -13.52
CA SER A 323 16.23 11.47 -13.82
C SER A 323 15.09 10.63 -14.39
N TYR A 324 15.41 9.84 -15.41
CA TYR A 324 14.48 8.92 -16.02
C TYR A 324 13.92 7.93 -14.98
N MET A 325 14.79 7.37 -14.14
CA MET A 325 14.39 6.41 -13.12
C MET A 325 13.47 7.00 -12.06
N VAL A 326 13.74 8.22 -11.61
CA VAL A 326 12.90 8.96 -10.66
C VAL A 326 11.53 9.28 -11.26
N ARG A 327 11.47 9.72 -12.52
CA ARG A 327 10.21 10.07 -13.21
C ARG A 327 9.31 8.87 -13.42
N ASN A 328 9.90 7.71 -13.73
CA ASN A 328 9.18 6.51 -14.13
C ASN A 328 9.07 5.46 -13.03
N GLY A 329 9.56 5.73 -11.81
CA GLY A 329 9.54 4.75 -10.71
C GLY A 329 10.36 3.50 -11.01
N VAL A 330 11.47 3.66 -11.73
CA VAL A 330 12.41 2.57 -12.05
C VAL A 330 13.49 2.49 -10.97
N GLU A 331 13.94 1.28 -10.71
CA GLU A 331 14.96 0.93 -9.74
C GLU A 331 16.10 0.18 -10.43
N PHE A 332 17.30 0.18 -9.87
CA PHE A 332 18.34 -0.75 -10.27
C PHE A 332 17.91 -2.16 -9.83
N ALA A 333 17.93 -3.10 -10.76
CA ALA A 333 17.87 -4.52 -10.45
C ALA A 333 19.25 -5.02 -9.99
N PRO A 334 19.37 -6.19 -9.37
CA PRO A 334 20.68 -6.83 -9.16
C PRO A 334 21.44 -7.03 -10.48
N PRO A 335 22.77 -6.85 -10.50
CA PRO A 335 23.57 -7.12 -11.68
C PRO A 335 23.58 -8.61 -12.01
N GLU A 336 23.85 -8.92 -13.26
CA GLU A 336 24.25 -10.26 -13.64
C GLU A 336 25.63 -10.61 -13.08
N PRO A 337 25.92 -11.90 -12.82
CA PRO A 337 27.23 -12.34 -12.36
C PRO A 337 28.34 -11.86 -13.32
N GLY A 338 29.33 -11.15 -12.80
CA GLY A 338 30.42 -10.54 -13.57
C GLY A 338 30.24 -9.05 -13.89
N ASN A 339 29.05 -8.49 -13.71
CA ASN A 339 28.74 -7.08 -13.95
C ASN A 339 28.81 -6.21 -12.68
N GLU A 340 29.29 -6.75 -11.56
CA GLU A 340 29.32 -6.08 -10.26
C GLU A 340 30.24 -4.85 -10.26
N ASN A 341 31.33 -4.88 -11.03
CA ASN A 341 32.26 -3.76 -11.16
C ASN A 341 31.58 -2.51 -11.76
N THR A 342 30.64 -2.69 -12.69
CA THR A 342 29.85 -1.58 -13.24
C THR A 342 29.00 -0.94 -12.16
N TYR A 343 28.39 -1.74 -11.28
CA TYR A 343 27.58 -1.23 -10.17
C TYR A 343 28.42 -0.47 -9.13
N GLN A 344 29.63 -0.95 -8.85
CA GLN A 344 30.59 -0.22 -8.01
C GLN A 344 30.98 1.12 -8.65
N LYS A 345 31.31 1.14 -9.95
CA LYS A 345 31.59 2.36 -10.70
C LYS A 345 30.43 3.36 -10.65
N LEU A 346 29.20 2.89 -10.88
CA LEU A 346 27.99 3.71 -10.77
C LEU A 346 27.79 4.28 -9.37
N PHE A 347 28.09 3.48 -8.35
CA PHE A 347 27.94 3.91 -6.96
C PHE A 347 28.92 5.03 -6.62
N GLU A 348 30.18 4.91 -7.02
CA GLU A 348 31.17 5.97 -6.85
C GLU A 348 30.80 7.25 -7.61
N MET A 349 30.25 7.11 -8.81
CA MET A 349 29.71 8.25 -9.57
C MET A 349 28.53 8.92 -8.85
N ALA A 350 27.57 8.13 -8.36
CA ALA A 350 26.40 8.64 -7.63
C ALA A 350 26.81 9.31 -6.30
N LYS A 351 27.77 8.72 -5.60
CA LYS A 351 28.35 9.30 -4.37
C LYS A 351 29.04 10.63 -4.66
N SER A 352 29.87 10.68 -5.70
CA SER A 352 30.57 11.91 -6.11
C SER A 352 29.57 13.01 -6.47
N LEU A 353 28.50 12.66 -7.20
CA LEU A 353 27.40 13.57 -7.51
C LEU A 353 26.70 14.08 -6.25
N TYR A 354 26.39 13.19 -5.30
CA TYR A 354 25.75 13.54 -4.05
C TYR A 354 26.59 14.51 -3.21
N VAL A 355 27.91 14.27 -3.11
CA VAL A 355 28.83 15.17 -2.40
C VAL A 355 28.88 16.53 -3.09
N ALA A 356 28.95 16.57 -4.43
CA ALA A 356 28.96 17.82 -5.18
C ALA A 356 27.68 18.64 -4.97
N THR A 357 26.51 17.99 -4.94
CA THR A 357 25.22 18.68 -4.76
C THR A 357 24.95 19.08 -3.32
N SER A 358 25.40 18.29 -2.33
CA SER A 358 25.18 18.58 -0.90
C SER A 358 26.12 19.65 -0.37
N ALA A 359 27.33 19.78 -0.91
CA ALA A 359 28.24 20.86 -0.57
C ALA A 359 27.75 22.25 -1.01
N ALA A 360 26.84 22.30 -2.00
CA ALA A 360 26.28 23.53 -2.54
C ALA A 360 25.08 24.09 -1.72
N ASP A 361 24.62 23.38 -0.70
CA ASP A 361 23.60 23.86 0.25
C ASP A 361 24.30 24.47 1.49
N PRO A 362 24.56 25.79 1.53
CA PRO A 362 25.26 26.44 2.66
C PRO A 362 24.40 26.56 3.93
N ASN A 363 23.25 25.91 4.01
CA ASN A 363 22.34 26.04 5.13
C ASN A 363 22.07 24.69 5.82
N PRO A 364 23.06 24.12 6.53
CA PRO A 364 22.82 23.03 7.46
C PRO A 364 22.21 23.63 8.73
N ASN A 365 20.91 23.99 8.69
CA ASN A 365 20.22 24.31 9.93
C ASN A 365 19.93 22.99 10.66
N PRO A 366 20.46 22.80 11.89
CA PRO A 366 20.26 21.58 12.69
C PRO A 366 18.83 21.43 13.23
#